data_AF-A0A0R3H364-F1
#
_entry.id   AF-A0A0R3H364-F1
#
_cell.length_a   1.000
_cell.length_b   1.000
_cell.length_c   1.000
_cell.angle_alpha   90.00
_cell.angle_beta   90.00
_cell.angle_gamma   90.00
#
_symmetry.space_group_name_H-M   'P 1'
#
loop_
_entity.id
_entity.type
_entity.pdbx_description
1 polymer ?
#
loop_
_entity_poly.entity_id
_entity_poly.type
_entity_poly.pdbx_seq_one_letter_code
_entity_poly.pdbx_strand_id
1 'polypeptide(L)'
;MTPLAADRVLRTHATRFKHWLQEYPGNEIGYPHWKHVETHFSELLVTGGVGRLNQDELTALLYLIARGWDIGRMIAWLSNTPTLSNLGDLEREDFLILARQAATIEGTEYDDARYQFAASIRKLGPLNADTESVLLAFYDSTDEYTKRLALISLAQGGYPGIRALIEESWRTIEEEHHKIGCLECLSEYVGDETLLREYLDKARDLPGRYLRDYAEHLRASLP
;
A
#
# COMPACT_ATOMS: atom_id res chain seq x y z
N MET A 1 33.09 -11.84 6.47
CA MET A 1 31.81 -12.37 7.00
C MET A 1 31.22 -13.29 5.95
N THR A 2 30.87 -14.52 6.32
CA THR A 2 30.27 -15.51 5.41
C THR A 2 28.81 -15.15 5.08
N PRO A 3 28.32 -15.41 3.86
CA PRO A 3 26.94 -15.09 3.43
C PRO A 3 25.86 -15.62 4.38
N LEU A 4 26.10 -16.81 4.95
CA LEU A 4 25.21 -17.48 5.92
C LEU A 4 24.97 -16.73 7.24
N ALA A 5 25.81 -15.74 7.59
CA ALA A 5 25.63 -14.92 8.80
C ALA A 5 24.72 -13.69 8.56
N ALA A 6 24.60 -13.23 7.31
CA ALA A 6 23.71 -12.12 6.94
C ALA A 6 22.24 -12.59 6.89
N ASP A 7 22.00 -13.86 6.55
CA ASP A 7 20.67 -14.48 6.35
C ASP A 7 19.79 -14.63 7.61
N ARG A 8 20.12 -14.02 8.76
CA ARG A 8 19.35 -14.18 10.02
C ARG A 8 18.96 -12.88 10.69
N VAL A 9 19.41 -11.74 10.17
CA VAL A 9 19.30 -10.47 10.91
C VAL A 9 17.86 -9.95 10.87
N LEU A 10 17.17 -9.99 9.73
CA LEU A 10 15.79 -9.51 9.64
C LEU A 10 14.84 -10.42 10.43
N ARG A 11 15.00 -11.75 10.34
CA ARG A 11 14.28 -12.69 11.21
C ARG A 11 14.50 -12.42 12.68
N THR A 12 15.72 -12.08 13.08
CA THR A 12 16.03 -11.73 14.48
C THR A 12 15.33 -10.45 14.89
N HIS A 13 15.33 -9.41 14.04
CA HIS A 13 14.59 -8.17 14.28
C HIS A 13 13.09 -8.43 14.44
N ALA A 14 12.48 -9.16 13.50
CA ALA A 14 11.06 -9.49 13.53
C ALA A 14 10.70 -10.32 14.78
N THR A 15 11.54 -11.30 15.16
CA THR A 15 11.32 -12.12 16.36
C THR A 15 11.40 -11.29 17.64
N ARG A 16 12.39 -10.41 17.76
CA ARG A 16 12.51 -9.50 18.90
C ARG A 16 11.35 -8.52 18.98
N PHE A 17 10.89 -8.02 17.85
CA PHE A 17 9.71 -7.16 17.79
C PHE A 17 8.44 -7.91 18.24
N LYS A 18 8.23 -9.14 17.74
CA LYS A 18 7.12 -10.01 18.17
C LYS A 18 7.14 -10.26 19.68
N HIS A 19 8.31 -10.58 20.24
CA HIS A 19 8.46 -10.77 21.68
C HIS A 19 8.16 -9.47 22.46
N TRP A 20 8.66 -8.32 21.98
CA TRP A 20 8.34 -7.03 22.59
C TRP A 20 6.85 -6.75 22.61
N LEU A 21 6.14 -6.98 21.50
CA LEU A 21 4.68 -6.77 21.44
C LEU A 21 3.89 -7.72 22.35
N GLN A 22 4.43 -8.88 22.71
CA GLN A 22 3.80 -9.75 23.72
C GLN A 22 3.83 -9.10 25.11
N GLU A 23 4.91 -8.38 25.43
CA GLU A 23 5.07 -7.66 26.70
C GLU A 23 4.36 -6.28 26.67
N TYR A 24 4.30 -5.65 25.50
CA TYR A 24 3.73 -4.31 25.30
C TYR A 24 2.76 -4.27 24.11
N PRO A 25 1.56 -4.89 24.22
CA PRO A 25 0.58 -4.92 23.13
C PRO A 25 0.15 -3.52 22.70
N GLY A 26 0.12 -3.27 21.38
CA GLY A 26 -0.26 -1.97 20.81
C GLY A 26 0.77 -0.85 21.00
N ASN A 27 1.98 -1.18 21.45
CA ASN A 27 3.09 -0.23 21.58
C ASN A 27 4.17 -0.49 20.51
N GLU A 28 3.75 -0.55 19.26
CA GLU A 28 4.62 -0.68 18.09
C GLU A 28 5.62 0.47 18.03
N ILE A 29 5.16 1.70 18.26
CA ILE A 29 5.94 2.94 18.19
C ILE A 29 7.06 2.94 19.24
N GLY A 30 6.76 2.46 20.45
CA GLY A 30 7.71 2.44 21.57
C GLY A 30 8.79 1.37 21.48
N TYR A 31 8.87 0.59 20.39
CA TYR A 31 9.89 -0.45 20.26
C TYR A 31 11.32 0.14 20.28
N PRO A 32 12.15 -0.18 21.29
CA PRO A 32 13.43 0.50 21.51
C PRO A 32 14.48 0.22 20.43
N HIS A 33 14.28 -0.81 19.60
CA HIS A 33 15.24 -1.20 18.57
C HIS A 33 14.85 -0.77 17.15
N TRP A 34 13.83 0.09 16.97
CA TRP A 34 13.48 0.61 15.64
C TRP A 34 14.67 1.19 14.88
N LYS A 35 15.49 2.00 15.54
CA LYS A 35 16.70 2.57 14.93
C LYS A 35 17.64 1.51 14.34
N HIS A 36 17.76 0.35 14.97
CA HIS A 36 18.60 -0.75 14.49
C HIS A 36 17.97 -1.42 13.26
N VAL A 37 16.65 -1.62 13.27
CA VAL A 37 15.90 -2.12 12.11
C VAL A 37 16.07 -1.19 10.91
N GLU A 38 15.87 0.11 11.12
CA GLU A 38 16.00 1.13 10.07
C GLU A 38 17.42 1.22 9.52
N THR A 39 18.42 1.17 10.39
CA THR A 39 19.84 1.17 9.99
C THR A 39 20.17 -0.07 9.17
N HIS A 40 19.72 -1.25 9.61
CA HIS A 40 19.95 -2.48 8.87
C HIS A 40 19.25 -2.49 7.51
N PHE A 41 18.03 -1.95 7.43
CA PHE A 41 17.33 -1.79 6.16
C PHE A 41 18.09 -0.82 5.23
N SER A 42 18.56 0.33 5.73
CA SER A 42 19.39 1.26 4.97
C SER A 42 20.67 0.59 4.44
N GLU A 43 21.38 -0.18 5.28
CA GLU A 43 22.57 -0.95 4.89
C GLU A 43 22.26 -2.03 3.85
N LEU A 44 21.10 -2.69 3.96
CA LEU A 44 20.64 -3.67 2.98
C LEU A 44 20.51 -3.04 1.59
N LEU A 45 19.90 -1.85 1.49
CA LEU A 45 19.74 -1.13 0.23
C LEU A 45 21.09 -0.78 -0.40
N VAL A 46 22.12 -0.47 0.39
CA VAL A 46 23.46 -0.14 -0.12
C VAL A 46 24.30 -1.36 -0.52
N THR A 47 24.10 -2.52 0.11
CA THR A 47 25.05 -3.66 0.04
C THR A 47 24.64 -4.80 -0.87
N GLY A 48 23.70 -4.57 -1.79
CA GLY A 48 23.26 -5.58 -2.77
C GLY A 48 21.76 -5.83 -2.82
N GLY A 49 20.96 -4.95 -2.22
CA GLY A 49 19.52 -4.88 -2.43
C GLY A 49 18.72 -6.00 -1.77
N VAL A 50 17.42 -5.93 -1.98
CA VAL A 50 16.42 -6.88 -1.50
C VAL A 50 16.49 -8.21 -2.27
N GLY A 51 16.93 -8.20 -3.53
CA GLY A 51 17.01 -9.41 -4.38
C GLY A 51 17.88 -10.55 -3.85
N ARG A 52 18.74 -10.32 -2.85
CA ARG A 52 19.52 -11.37 -2.18
C ARG A 52 18.78 -12.07 -1.04
N LEU A 53 17.65 -11.53 -0.59
CA LEU A 53 16.90 -12.09 0.53
C LEU A 53 16.16 -13.35 0.11
N ASN A 54 16.18 -14.36 0.98
CA ASN A 54 15.32 -15.53 0.85
C ASN A 54 13.88 -15.20 1.31
N GLN A 55 12.96 -16.15 1.10
CA GLN A 55 11.54 -15.99 1.40
C GLN A 55 11.24 -15.63 2.87
N ASP A 56 11.97 -16.22 3.82
CA ASP A 56 11.74 -15.95 5.24
C ASP A 56 12.22 -14.53 5.62
N GLU A 57 13.33 -14.09 5.04
CA GLU A 57 13.88 -12.75 5.30
C GLU A 57 13.01 -11.67 4.63
N LEU A 58 12.47 -11.92 3.42
CA LEU A 58 11.46 -11.07 2.79
C LEU A 58 10.21 -10.96 3.67
N THR A 59 9.74 -12.09 4.19
CA THR A 59 8.59 -12.16 5.09
C THR A 59 8.84 -11.40 6.40
N ALA A 60 10.03 -11.54 6.98
CA ALA A 60 10.42 -10.80 8.17
C ALA A 60 10.52 -9.29 7.92
N LEU A 61 11.06 -8.89 6.76
CA LEU A 61 11.13 -7.49 6.35
C LEU A 61 9.75 -6.89 6.14
N LEU A 62 8.84 -7.60 5.45
CA LEU A 62 7.45 -7.15 5.29
C LEU A 62 6.72 -7.02 6.62
N TYR A 63 6.95 -7.94 7.56
CA TYR A 63 6.40 -7.82 8.91
C TYR A 63 6.88 -6.55 9.62
N LEU A 64 8.15 -6.19 9.47
CA LEU A 64 8.71 -4.95 10.03
C LEU A 64 8.17 -3.70 9.32
N ILE A 65 8.04 -3.72 7.98
CA ILE A 65 7.43 -2.64 7.19
C ILE A 65 5.97 -2.42 7.63
N ALA A 66 5.21 -3.49 7.83
CA ALA A 66 3.83 -3.47 8.33
C ALA A 66 3.70 -2.94 9.77
N ARG A 67 4.80 -2.66 10.47
CA ARG A 67 4.79 -2.14 11.85
C ARG A 67 5.53 -0.82 12.00
N GLY A 68 6.24 -0.38 10.96
CA GLY A 68 6.94 0.91 10.90
C GLY A 68 6.02 2.09 10.60
N TRP A 69 4.82 2.12 11.20
CA TRP A 69 3.69 2.96 10.80
C TRP A 69 3.94 4.46 10.97
N ASP A 70 4.59 4.87 12.07
CA ASP A 70 4.49 6.26 12.54
C ASP A 70 5.23 7.29 11.69
N ILE A 71 6.11 6.88 10.76
CA ILE A 71 6.87 7.81 9.92
C ILE A 71 7.02 7.33 8.46
N GLY A 72 6.43 6.19 8.06
CA GLY A 72 6.55 5.69 6.68
C GLY A 72 8.01 5.67 6.21
N ARG A 73 8.93 5.24 7.08
CA ARG A 73 10.37 5.40 6.84
C ARG A 73 10.90 4.40 5.85
N MET A 74 10.52 3.14 6.03
CA MET A 74 10.99 2.03 5.19
C MET A 74 10.33 2.07 3.81
N ILE A 75 9.02 2.32 3.75
CA ILE A 75 8.30 2.64 2.52
C ILE A 75 7.77 4.06 2.63
N ALA A 76 8.17 4.92 1.69
CA ALA A 76 7.83 6.34 1.70
C ALA A 76 6.38 6.62 1.24
N TRP A 77 5.41 5.82 1.65
CA TRP A 77 4.04 5.82 1.08
C TRP A 77 3.24 7.11 1.33
N LEU A 78 3.50 7.79 2.46
CA LEU A 78 2.91 9.11 2.78
C LEU A 78 3.58 10.27 2.05
N SER A 79 4.75 10.04 1.42
CA SER A 79 5.45 11.10 0.70
C SER A 79 4.86 11.31 -0.69
N ASN A 80 4.71 12.57 -1.11
CA ASN A 80 4.36 12.93 -2.48
C ASN A 80 5.57 12.96 -3.43
N THR A 81 6.77 12.63 -2.93
CA THR A 81 7.99 12.52 -3.74
C THR A 81 8.06 11.18 -4.49
N PRO A 82 8.83 11.11 -5.60
CA PRO A 82 9.10 9.85 -6.30
C PRO A 82 9.89 8.81 -5.48
N THR A 83 10.46 9.20 -4.34
CA THR A 83 11.23 8.28 -3.49
C THR A 83 10.35 7.15 -2.96
N LEU A 84 10.89 5.93 -2.97
CA LEU A 84 10.21 4.72 -2.53
C LEU A 84 10.52 4.37 -1.05
N SER A 85 11.60 4.94 -0.50
CA SER A 85 12.01 4.81 0.90
C SER A 85 12.55 6.16 1.39
N ASN A 86 12.39 6.43 2.70
CA ASN A 86 12.98 7.60 3.37
C ASN A 86 14.31 7.25 4.05
N LEU A 87 14.74 5.98 4.03
CA LEU A 87 15.95 5.48 4.69
C LEU A 87 17.12 5.23 3.72
N GLY A 88 16.89 5.39 2.42
CA GLY A 88 17.88 5.14 1.39
C GLY A 88 17.22 4.99 0.02
N ASP A 89 18.03 4.71 -1.00
CA ASP A 89 17.55 4.46 -2.34
C ASP A 89 17.00 3.03 -2.43
N LEU A 90 15.67 2.90 -2.33
CA LEU A 90 15.00 1.64 -2.63
C LEU A 90 14.75 1.60 -4.13
N GLU A 91 15.54 0.79 -4.83
CA GLU A 91 15.44 0.68 -6.28
C GLU A 91 14.10 0.09 -6.73
N ARG A 92 13.72 0.39 -7.98
CA ARG A 92 12.46 -0.11 -8.58
C ARG A 92 12.34 -1.63 -8.49
N GLU A 93 13.41 -2.35 -8.80
CA GLU A 93 13.38 -3.82 -8.82
C GLU A 93 13.18 -4.40 -7.41
N ASP A 94 13.92 -3.88 -6.43
CA ASP A 94 13.78 -4.26 -5.02
C ASP A 94 12.39 -3.94 -4.46
N PHE A 95 11.84 -2.78 -4.80
CA PHE A 95 10.46 -2.43 -4.46
C PHE A 95 9.46 -3.45 -5.03
N LEU A 96 9.61 -3.83 -6.30
CA LEU A 96 8.72 -4.79 -6.94
C LEU A 96 8.88 -6.21 -6.37
N ILE A 97 10.07 -6.60 -5.92
CA ILE A 97 10.28 -7.86 -5.19
C ILE A 97 9.45 -7.88 -3.91
N LEU A 98 9.53 -6.82 -3.09
CA LEU A 98 8.74 -6.70 -1.87
C LEU A 98 7.24 -6.64 -2.15
N ALA A 99 6.83 -5.87 -3.16
CA ALA A 99 5.41 -5.71 -3.49
C ALA A 99 4.78 -7.04 -3.97
N ARG A 100 5.48 -7.81 -4.80
CA ARG A 100 5.04 -9.17 -5.21
C ARG A 100 4.93 -10.12 -4.03
N GLN A 101 5.90 -10.05 -3.11
CA GLN A 101 5.83 -10.86 -1.90
C GLN A 101 4.63 -10.44 -1.02
N ALA A 102 4.42 -9.14 -0.82
CA ALA A 102 3.28 -8.62 -0.05
C ALA A 102 1.93 -9.00 -0.65
N ALA A 103 1.85 -9.10 -1.99
CA ALA A 103 0.64 -9.50 -2.70
C ALA A 103 0.28 -10.98 -2.55
N THR A 104 1.23 -11.84 -2.17
CA THR A 104 1.03 -13.30 -2.08
C THR A 104 1.12 -13.85 -0.67
N ILE A 105 1.72 -13.11 0.27
CA ILE A 105 1.79 -13.52 1.66
C ILE A 105 0.40 -13.52 2.29
N GLU A 106 0.12 -14.49 3.16
CA GLU A 106 -1.14 -14.58 3.92
C GLU A 106 -1.01 -13.92 5.30
N GLY A 107 -2.15 -13.59 5.92
CA GLY A 107 -2.22 -13.02 7.28
C GLY A 107 -2.53 -11.53 7.29
N THR A 108 -3.33 -11.11 8.27
CA THR A 108 -3.74 -9.71 8.46
C THR A 108 -2.62 -8.87 9.07
N GLU A 109 -1.61 -9.51 9.67
CA GLU A 109 -0.43 -8.79 10.18
C GLU A 109 0.38 -8.10 9.08
N TYR A 110 0.11 -8.39 7.80
CA TYR A 110 0.77 -7.80 6.65
C TYR A 110 -0.09 -6.76 5.90
N ASP A 111 -1.35 -6.53 6.31
CA ASP A 111 -2.24 -5.54 5.66
C ASP A 111 -1.57 -4.16 5.57
N ASP A 112 -0.87 -3.77 6.64
CA ASP A 112 -0.12 -2.53 6.68
C ASP A 112 0.99 -2.44 5.64
N ALA A 113 1.68 -3.54 5.33
CA ALA A 113 2.64 -3.52 4.24
C ALA A 113 1.91 -3.43 2.89
N ARG A 114 0.83 -4.19 2.70
CA ARG A 114 0.10 -4.24 1.42
C ARG A 114 -0.41 -2.86 1.01
N TYR A 115 -1.09 -2.14 1.89
CA TYR A 115 -1.60 -0.82 1.52
C TYR A 115 -0.46 0.18 1.27
N GLN A 116 0.67 0.07 1.98
CA GLN A 116 1.85 0.93 1.74
C GLN A 116 2.42 0.72 0.33
N PHE A 117 2.50 -0.53 -0.13
CA PHE A 117 2.91 -0.86 -1.49
C PHE A 117 1.86 -0.44 -2.51
N ALA A 118 0.58 -0.74 -2.28
CA ALA A 118 -0.51 -0.34 -3.16
C ALA A 118 -0.51 1.18 -3.40
N ALA A 119 -0.35 1.99 -2.34
CA ALA A 119 -0.27 3.44 -2.42
C ALA A 119 1.04 3.96 -3.06
N SER A 120 2.13 3.19 -3.03
CA SER A 120 3.44 3.64 -3.51
C SER A 120 3.73 3.23 -4.96
N ILE A 121 3.07 2.20 -5.51
CA ILE A 121 3.32 1.71 -6.88
C ILE A 121 3.18 2.83 -7.93
N ARG A 122 2.21 3.74 -7.76
CA ARG A 122 2.01 4.91 -8.64
C ARG A 122 3.25 5.80 -8.82
N LYS A 123 4.21 5.75 -7.88
CA LYS A 123 5.47 6.53 -7.94
C LYS A 123 6.43 6.00 -9.00
N LEU A 124 6.22 4.77 -9.47
CA LEU A 124 7.03 4.14 -10.51
C LEU A 124 6.71 4.67 -11.92
N GLY A 125 5.75 5.58 -12.05
CA GLY A 125 5.30 6.13 -13.33
C GLY A 125 4.14 5.33 -13.94
N PRO A 126 3.98 5.36 -15.27
CA PRO A 126 2.88 4.70 -15.95
C PRO A 126 2.79 3.20 -15.66
N LEU A 127 1.56 2.68 -15.73
CA LEU A 127 1.28 1.27 -15.54
C LEU A 127 2.00 0.42 -16.60
N ASN A 128 2.57 -0.70 -16.18
CA ASN A 128 3.11 -1.74 -17.04
C ASN A 128 2.60 -3.11 -16.56
N ALA A 129 2.91 -4.18 -17.29
CA ALA A 129 2.41 -5.51 -16.95
C ALA A 129 2.75 -5.96 -15.51
N ASP A 130 3.94 -5.61 -15.01
CA ASP A 130 4.38 -5.99 -13.66
C ASP A 130 3.63 -5.22 -12.58
N THR A 131 3.51 -3.89 -12.72
CA THR A 131 2.80 -3.06 -11.74
C THR A 131 1.30 -3.30 -11.78
N GLU A 132 0.73 -3.58 -12.96
CA GLU A 132 -0.66 -3.98 -13.13
C GLU A 132 -0.96 -5.28 -12.39
N SER A 133 -0.16 -6.32 -12.62
CA SER A 133 -0.38 -7.62 -11.97
C SER A 133 -0.32 -7.53 -10.45
N VAL A 134 0.59 -6.73 -9.90
CA VAL A 134 0.70 -6.54 -8.44
C VAL A 134 -0.49 -5.75 -7.90
N LEU A 135 -0.90 -4.68 -8.57
CA LEU A 135 -2.05 -3.88 -8.15
C LEU A 135 -3.37 -4.65 -8.23
N LEU A 136 -3.56 -5.49 -9.24
CA LEU A 136 -4.73 -6.37 -9.32
C LEU A 136 -4.75 -7.38 -8.17
N ALA A 137 -3.59 -7.95 -7.80
CA ALA A 137 -3.51 -8.82 -6.63
C ALA A 137 -3.83 -8.08 -5.32
N PHE A 138 -3.40 -6.82 -5.16
CA PHE A 138 -3.82 -5.99 -4.02
C PHE A 138 -5.31 -5.63 -4.06
N TYR A 139 -5.88 -5.42 -5.25
CA TYR A 139 -7.32 -5.20 -5.40
C TYR A 139 -8.12 -6.47 -5.03
N ASP A 140 -7.56 -7.66 -5.18
CA ASP A 140 -8.20 -8.90 -4.71
C ASP A 140 -8.07 -9.14 -3.20
N SER A 141 -7.37 -8.25 -2.47
CA SER A 141 -7.24 -8.32 -1.01
C SER A 141 -8.61 -8.31 -0.30
N THR A 142 -8.67 -8.97 0.86
CA THR A 142 -9.83 -8.91 1.77
C THR A 142 -9.84 -7.63 2.62
N ASP A 143 -8.69 -6.95 2.75
CA ASP A 143 -8.58 -5.66 3.42
C ASP A 143 -9.09 -4.54 2.49
N GLU A 144 -10.16 -3.86 2.92
CA GLU A 144 -10.78 -2.76 2.15
C GLU A 144 -9.75 -1.66 1.86
N TYR A 145 -8.91 -1.32 2.83
CA TYR A 145 -8.04 -0.17 2.67
C TYR A 145 -6.97 -0.42 1.60
N THR A 146 -6.36 -1.60 1.60
CA THR A 146 -5.48 -2.09 0.53
C THR A 146 -6.20 -2.09 -0.81
N LYS A 147 -7.42 -2.65 -0.87
CA LYS A 147 -8.21 -2.74 -2.10
C LYS A 147 -8.52 -1.35 -2.68
N ARG A 148 -8.91 -0.40 -1.84
CA ARG A 148 -9.16 1.00 -2.21
C ARG A 148 -7.91 1.67 -2.79
N LEU A 149 -6.77 1.56 -2.12
CA LEU A 149 -5.53 2.17 -2.59
C LEU A 149 -5.02 1.54 -3.89
N ALA A 150 -5.27 0.24 -4.07
CA ALA A 150 -4.99 -0.46 -5.33
C ALA A 150 -5.89 0.06 -6.46
N LEU A 151 -7.20 0.22 -6.22
CA LEU A 151 -8.15 0.77 -7.20
C LEU A 151 -7.73 2.18 -7.66
N ILE A 152 -7.39 3.06 -6.71
CA ILE A 152 -6.92 4.42 -6.99
C ILE A 152 -5.64 4.40 -7.83
N SER A 153 -4.69 3.53 -7.48
CA SER A 153 -3.42 3.43 -8.21
C SER A 153 -3.59 2.83 -9.61
N LEU A 154 -4.52 1.89 -9.79
CA LEU A 154 -4.92 1.38 -11.12
C LEU A 154 -5.56 2.47 -11.97
N ALA A 155 -6.45 3.29 -11.40
CA ALA A 155 -7.09 4.40 -12.09
C ALA A 155 -6.06 5.43 -12.56
N GLN A 156 -5.19 5.87 -11.65
CA GLN A 156 -4.11 6.80 -11.96
C GLN A 156 -3.15 6.25 -13.03
N GLY A 157 -2.88 4.94 -12.98
CA GLY A 157 -2.05 4.25 -13.97
C GLY A 157 -2.72 4.10 -15.35
N GLY A 158 -4.01 4.43 -15.49
CA GLY A 158 -4.76 4.29 -16.74
C GLY A 158 -5.17 2.85 -17.05
N TYR A 159 -5.44 2.03 -16.03
CA TYR A 159 -5.85 0.64 -16.21
C TYR A 159 -7.10 0.54 -17.13
N PRO A 160 -7.04 -0.20 -18.26
CA PRO A 160 -8.15 -0.23 -19.22
C PRO A 160 -9.47 -0.75 -18.65
N GLY A 161 -9.41 -1.65 -17.65
CA GLY A 161 -10.57 -2.22 -16.99
C GLY A 161 -11.14 -1.38 -15.84
N ILE A 162 -10.65 -0.15 -15.63
CA ILE A 162 -10.96 0.61 -14.40
C ILE A 162 -12.46 0.85 -14.20
N ARG A 163 -13.23 1.09 -15.26
CA ARG A 163 -14.68 1.30 -15.15
C ARG A 163 -15.41 0.09 -14.58
N ALA A 164 -15.02 -1.11 -15.00
CA ALA A 164 -15.60 -2.35 -14.51
C ALA A 164 -15.22 -2.58 -13.03
N LEU A 165 -13.98 -2.24 -12.63
CA LEU A 165 -13.57 -2.32 -11.24
C LEU A 165 -14.32 -1.32 -10.35
N ILE A 166 -14.54 -0.09 -10.82
CA ILE A 166 -15.34 0.92 -10.11
C ILE A 166 -16.78 0.45 -9.94
N GLU A 167 -17.40 -0.08 -10.99
CA GLU A 167 -18.77 -0.61 -10.94
C GLU A 167 -18.88 -1.76 -9.94
N GLU A 168 -17.96 -2.73 -10.01
CA GLU A 168 -17.95 -3.86 -9.10
C GLU A 168 -17.71 -3.43 -7.65
N SER A 169 -16.72 -2.55 -7.43
CA SER A 169 -16.43 -1.97 -6.12
C SER A 169 -17.64 -1.26 -5.54
N TRP A 170 -18.29 -0.42 -6.33
CA TRP A 170 -19.46 0.34 -5.90
C TRP A 170 -20.64 -0.57 -5.52
N ARG A 171 -20.80 -1.68 -6.24
CA ARG A 171 -21.91 -2.62 -6.03
C ARG A 171 -21.70 -3.54 -4.83
N THR A 172 -20.46 -3.91 -4.54
CA THR A 172 -20.16 -5.01 -3.60
C THR A 172 -19.53 -4.58 -2.28
N ILE A 173 -19.01 -3.36 -2.19
CA ILE A 173 -18.29 -2.86 -1.01
C ILE A 173 -19.11 -1.73 -0.39
N GLU A 174 -19.52 -1.90 0.87
CA GLU A 174 -20.43 -0.98 1.56
C GLU A 174 -19.69 0.18 2.25
N GLU A 175 -18.39 0.01 2.51
CA GLU A 175 -17.54 0.95 3.20
C GLU A 175 -17.53 2.32 2.49
N GLU A 176 -17.97 3.36 3.20
CA GLU A 176 -18.14 4.70 2.61
C GLU A 176 -16.81 5.26 2.06
N HIS A 177 -15.69 4.88 2.68
CA HIS A 177 -14.35 5.29 2.26
C HIS A 177 -13.97 4.64 0.92
N HIS A 178 -14.39 3.40 0.66
CA HIS A 178 -14.25 2.73 -0.64
C HIS A 178 -15.04 3.42 -1.73
N LYS A 179 -16.28 3.81 -1.41
CA LYS A 179 -17.12 4.58 -2.34
C LYS A 179 -16.55 5.98 -2.62
N ILE A 180 -15.94 6.65 -1.63
CA ILE A 180 -15.16 7.87 -1.85
C ILE A 180 -14.01 7.60 -2.83
N GLY A 181 -13.26 6.51 -2.64
CA GLY A 181 -12.19 6.10 -3.56
C GLY A 181 -12.68 5.88 -5.00
N CYS A 182 -13.89 5.35 -5.18
CA CYS A 182 -14.52 5.22 -6.51
C CYS A 182 -14.80 6.60 -7.14
N LEU A 183 -15.34 7.55 -6.36
CA LEU A 183 -15.59 8.90 -6.83
C LEU A 183 -14.29 9.64 -7.16
N GLU A 184 -13.25 9.48 -6.34
CA GLU A 184 -11.89 10.01 -6.59
C GLU A 184 -11.33 9.47 -7.91
N CYS A 185 -11.47 8.17 -8.17
CA CYS A 185 -11.05 7.59 -9.45
C CYS A 185 -11.78 8.24 -10.64
N LEU A 186 -13.09 8.44 -10.51
CA LEU A 186 -13.92 9.02 -11.56
C LEU A 186 -13.57 10.49 -11.81
N SER A 187 -13.38 11.28 -10.75
CA SER A 187 -13.11 12.72 -10.85
C SER A 187 -11.69 13.03 -11.33
N GLU A 188 -10.69 12.30 -10.83
CA GLU A 188 -9.28 12.65 -11.07
C GLU A 188 -8.69 11.94 -12.30
N TYR A 189 -9.12 10.71 -12.60
CA TYR A 189 -8.38 9.85 -13.53
C TYR A 189 -9.19 9.32 -14.70
N VAL A 190 -10.50 9.06 -14.55
CA VAL A 190 -11.32 8.51 -15.65
C VAL A 190 -11.73 9.59 -16.66
N GLY A 191 -11.94 10.83 -16.21
CA GLY A 191 -12.25 11.96 -17.09
C GLY A 191 -13.61 11.86 -17.81
N ASP A 192 -14.54 11.06 -17.28
CA ASP A 192 -15.91 10.94 -17.80
C ASP A 192 -16.90 11.63 -16.87
N GLU A 193 -17.21 12.88 -17.20
CA GLU A 193 -18.09 13.72 -16.40
C GLU A 193 -19.52 13.15 -16.30
N THR A 194 -20.01 12.49 -17.35
CA THR A 194 -21.37 11.92 -17.36
C THR A 194 -21.43 10.76 -16.36
N LEU A 195 -20.45 9.88 -16.40
CA LEU A 195 -20.32 8.77 -15.45
C LEU A 195 -20.13 9.28 -14.01
N LEU A 196 -19.32 10.32 -13.82
CA LEU A 196 -19.15 10.92 -12.49
C LEU A 196 -20.48 11.46 -11.95
N ARG A 197 -21.26 12.20 -12.75
CA ARG A 197 -22.58 12.71 -12.34
C ARG A 197 -23.53 11.58 -11.96
N GLU A 198 -23.54 10.47 -12.70
CA GLU A 198 -24.31 9.28 -12.35
C GLU A 198 -23.95 8.73 -10.96
N TYR A 199 -22.66 8.60 -10.66
CA TYR A 199 -22.21 8.08 -9.35
C TYR A 199 -22.43 9.08 -8.21
N LEU A 200 -22.34 10.38 -8.48
CA LEU A 200 -22.73 11.41 -7.51
C LEU A 200 -24.23 11.38 -7.20
N ASP A 201 -25.08 11.02 -8.16
CA ASP A 201 -26.51 10.80 -7.92
C ASP A 201 -26.75 9.52 -7.10
N LYS A 202 -26.03 8.42 -7.40
CA LYS A 202 -26.07 7.19 -6.59
C LYS A 202 -25.65 7.45 -5.14
N ALA A 203 -24.63 8.28 -4.92
CA ALA A 203 -24.11 8.59 -3.59
C ALA A 203 -25.12 9.31 -2.69
N ARG A 204 -26.03 10.11 -3.26
CA ARG A 204 -27.03 10.91 -2.52
C ARG A 204 -27.92 10.04 -1.63
N ASP A 205 -28.29 8.88 -2.14
CA ASP A 205 -29.30 8.02 -1.52
C ASP A 205 -28.67 6.96 -0.58
N LEU A 206 -27.34 6.99 -0.43
CA LEU A 206 -26.58 6.07 0.44
C LEU A 206 -26.35 6.65 1.85
N PRO A 207 -26.24 5.78 2.86
CA PRO A 207 -25.77 6.18 4.18
C PRO A 207 -24.28 6.52 4.16
N GLY A 208 -23.82 7.30 5.15
CA GLY A 208 -22.42 7.69 5.27
C GLY A 208 -22.26 9.21 5.21
N ARG A 209 -21.83 9.80 6.33
CA ARG A 209 -21.65 11.26 6.40
C ARG A 209 -20.53 11.68 5.45
N TYR A 210 -19.40 10.98 5.46
CA TYR A 210 -18.22 11.39 4.72
C TYR A 210 -18.43 11.24 3.21
N LEU A 211 -19.12 10.19 2.78
CA LEU A 211 -19.48 10.01 1.37
C LEU A 211 -20.37 11.16 0.86
N ARG A 212 -21.38 11.57 1.64
CA ARG A 212 -22.25 12.68 1.26
C ARG A 212 -21.51 14.02 1.23
N ASP A 213 -20.76 14.33 2.29
CA ASP A 213 -19.96 15.56 2.37
C ASP A 213 -18.98 15.64 1.18
N TYR A 214 -18.33 14.52 0.81
CA TYR A 214 -17.42 14.44 -0.32
C TYR A 214 -18.14 14.59 -1.68
N ALA A 215 -19.28 13.90 -1.87
CA ALA A 215 -20.05 13.97 -3.10
C ALA A 215 -20.63 15.38 -3.34
N GLU A 216 -21.08 16.07 -2.29
CA GLU A 216 -21.55 17.46 -2.36
C GLU A 216 -20.41 18.41 -2.76
N HIS A 217 -19.23 18.24 -2.16
CA HIS A 217 -18.04 19.03 -2.50
C HIS A 217 -17.62 18.86 -3.97
N LEU A 218 -17.58 17.61 -4.46
CA LEU A 218 -17.29 17.32 -5.86
C LEU A 218 -18.34 17.94 -6.79
N ARG A 219 -19.63 17.79 -6.48
CA ARG A 219 -20.73 18.36 -7.29
C ARG A 219 -20.62 19.88 -7.40
N ALA A 220 -20.25 20.56 -6.32
CA ALA A 220 -20.06 22.02 -6.31
C ALA A 220 -18.85 22.49 -7.13
N SER A 221 -17.92 21.58 -7.43
CA SER A 221 -16.69 21.86 -8.19
C SER A 221 -16.79 21.48 -9.66
N LEU A 222 -17.88 20.83 -10.08
CA LEU A 222 -18.16 20.54 -11.49
C LEU A 222 -18.58 21.82 -12.24
N PRO A 223 -18.16 21.97 -13.52
CA PRO A 223 -18.60 23.07 -14.37
C PRO A 223 -20.10 23.02 -14.71
#